data_AF-A0A2R7S5L7-F1
#
_entry.id   AF-A0A2R7S5L7-F1
#
_cell.length_a   1.000
_cell.length_b   1.000
_cell.length_c   1.000
_cell.angle_alpha   90.00
_cell.angle_beta   90.00
_cell.angle_gamma   90.00
#
_symmetry.space_group_name_H-M   'P 1'
#
loop_
_entity.id
_entity.type
_entity.pdbx_description
1 polymer ?
#
loop_
_entity_poly.entity_id
_entity_poly.type
_entity_poly.pdbx_seq_one_letter_code
_entity_poly.pdbx_strand_id
1 'polypeptide(L)'
;MSGSPRLNADWFDGRSGRAQPVEVWLDGTTLHFVVDAASQHSVPLAGLVWPERQRHGQRQILLPGGGLLSFSDPVAFDAWAQASGRGESAVVRWQQSWRLALLSLLLLVAGLAAGYRWGLPWAVDRTVDALPVAAEQRLGEHLLRSFDKDWLQPSELKHDEQQAWRQRWAQALQRAREAGGLPLPERFEIHIRDGGKALGPNAFALPGGDIVITDALLALLKDEPDAVMTVLAHE
;
A
#
# COMPACT_ATOMS: atom_id res chain seq x y z
N MET A 1 46.97 -30.22 -10.81
CA MET A 1 47.12 -28.85 -10.31
C MET A 1 46.60 -27.93 -11.41
N SER A 2 45.30 -27.65 -11.41
CA SER A 2 44.72 -26.73 -12.38
C SER A 2 45.17 -25.33 -11.98
N GLY A 3 45.96 -24.67 -12.82
CA GLY A 3 46.46 -23.32 -12.52
C GLY A 3 45.29 -22.35 -12.30
N SER A 4 45.49 -21.38 -11.40
CA SER A 4 44.52 -20.30 -11.21
C SER A 4 44.21 -19.61 -12.55
N PRO A 5 42.94 -19.29 -12.84
CA PRO A 5 42.56 -18.66 -14.09
C PRO A 5 43.26 -17.30 -14.21
N ARG A 6 43.84 -17.05 -15.39
CA ARG A 6 44.61 -15.83 -15.68
C ARG A 6 43.84 -14.92 -16.63
N LEU A 7 44.03 -13.61 -16.48
CA LEU A 7 43.41 -12.60 -17.34
C LEU A 7 44.41 -11.47 -17.61
N ASN A 8 44.37 -10.90 -18.82
CA ASN A 8 45.21 -9.75 -19.16
C ASN A 8 44.54 -8.45 -18.69
N ALA A 9 45.35 -7.54 -18.17
CA ALA A 9 44.93 -6.22 -17.71
C ALA A 9 45.99 -5.16 -18.07
N ASP A 10 45.59 -3.90 -18.01
CA ASP A 10 46.52 -2.77 -18.08
C ASP A 10 46.74 -2.22 -16.66
N TRP A 11 47.99 -2.26 -16.21
CA TRP A 11 48.41 -1.70 -14.93
C TRP A 11 48.84 -0.24 -15.08
N PHE A 12 48.36 0.59 -14.15
CA PHE A 12 48.77 1.97 -13.95
C PHE A 12 49.36 2.10 -12.54
N ASP A 13 50.56 2.68 -12.45
CA ASP A 13 51.32 2.81 -11.20
C ASP A 13 50.83 3.94 -10.27
N GLY A 14 49.82 4.71 -10.70
CA GLY A 14 49.28 5.87 -9.96
C GLY A 14 50.19 7.11 -9.97
N ARG A 15 51.34 7.04 -10.65
CA ARG A 15 52.33 8.13 -10.76
C ARG A 15 52.51 8.61 -12.20
N SER A 16 52.28 7.74 -13.16
CA SER A 16 52.36 7.98 -14.59
C SER A 16 51.09 7.49 -15.29
N GLY A 17 50.65 8.20 -16.34
CA GLY A 17 49.48 7.81 -17.13
C GLY A 17 49.74 6.66 -18.12
N ARG A 18 50.86 5.95 -18.00
CA ARG A 18 51.29 4.94 -18.98
C ARG A 18 50.78 3.56 -18.57
N ALA A 19 49.93 2.98 -19.40
CA ALA A 19 49.47 1.60 -19.26
C ALA A 19 50.64 0.61 -19.47
N GLN A 20 50.75 -0.36 -18.57
CA GLN A 20 51.66 -1.49 -18.70
C GLN A 20 50.85 -2.78 -18.77
N PRO A 21 50.95 -3.58 -19.84
CA PRO A 21 50.20 -4.83 -19.94
C PRO A 21 50.72 -5.83 -18.90
N VAL A 22 49.81 -6.37 -18.10
CA VAL A 22 50.09 -7.34 -17.04
C VAL A 22 49.16 -8.54 -17.14
N GLU A 23 49.64 -9.70 -16.70
CA GLU A 23 48.81 -10.87 -16.49
C GLU A 23 48.43 -10.95 -15.00
N VAL A 24 47.13 -11.05 -14.71
CA VAL A 24 46.59 -11.13 -13.35
C VAL A 24 46.01 -12.51 -13.07
N TRP A 25 46.13 -12.98 -11.82
CA TRP A 25 45.40 -14.14 -11.35
C TRP A 25 45.08 -14.03 -9.86
N LEU A 26 44.06 -14.76 -9.43
CA LEU A 26 43.69 -14.86 -8.03
C LEU A 26 44.13 -16.22 -7.47
N ASP A 27 44.82 -16.19 -6.34
CA ASP A 27 45.11 -17.38 -5.55
C ASP A 27 44.50 -17.21 -4.16
N GLY A 28 43.38 -17.88 -3.93
CA GLY A 28 42.56 -17.74 -2.73
C GLY A 28 42.12 -16.28 -2.49
N THR A 29 42.73 -15.63 -1.50
CA THR A 29 42.43 -14.25 -1.10
C THR A 29 43.47 -13.23 -1.54
N THR A 30 44.37 -13.61 -2.45
CA THR A 30 45.47 -12.75 -2.91
C THR A 30 45.40 -12.56 -4.43
N LEU A 31 45.43 -11.30 -4.87
CA LEU A 31 45.58 -10.93 -6.26
C LEU A 31 47.06 -10.85 -6.60
N HIS A 32 47.47 -11.58 -7.63
CA HIS A 32 48.82 -11.54 -8.15
C HIS A 32 48.83 -10.94 -9.54
N PHE A 33 49.86 -10.16 -9.86
CA PHE A 33 50.10 -9.67 -11.20
C PHE A 33 51.59 -9.53 -11.49
N VAL A 34 51.97 -9.76 -12.75
CA VAL A 34 53.37 -9.72 -13.19
C VAL A 34 53.54 -8.62 -14.23
N VAL A 35 54.51 -7.73 -13.98
CA VAL A 35 54.82 -6.57 -14.84
C VAL A 35 55.96 -6.92 -15.80
N ASP A 36 57.00 -7.57 -15.28
CA ASP A 36 58.12 -8.13 -16.04
C ASP A 36 58.55 -9.45 -15.37
N ALA A 37 59.46 -10.19 -16.02
CA ALA A 37 59.92 -11.49 -15.50
C ALA A 37 60.61 -11.41 -14.10
N ALA A 38 60.90 -10.21 -13.59
CA ALA A 38 61.55 -9.98 -12.31
C ALA A 38 60.63 -9.33 -11.25
N SER A 39 59.47 -8.80 -11.64
CA SER A 39 58.60 -7.95 -10.82
C SER A 39 57.20 -8.55 -10.74
N GLN A 40 57.00 -9.39 -9.73
CA GLN A 40 55.70 -9.93 -9.34
C GLN A 40 55.15 -9.15 -8.14
N HIS A 41 53.94 -8.64 -8.28
CA HIS A 41 53.21 -7.98 -7.21
C HIS A 41 52.14 -8.92 -6.67
N SER A 42 51.96 -8.89 -5.34
CA SER A 42 50.96 -9.69 -4.63
C SER A 42 50.23 -8.79 -3.64
N VAL A 43 48.92 -8.67 -3.79
CA VAL A 43 48.09 -7.77 -3.00
C VAL A 43 46.92 -8.55 -2.39
N PRO A 44 46.74 -8.51 -1.06
CA PRO A 44 45.58 -9.13 -0.42
C PRO A 44 44.27 -8.47 -0.89
N LEU A 45 43.25 -9.29 -1.16
CA LEU A 45 41.93 -8.82 -1.58
C LEU A 45 41.29 -7.83 -0.59
N ALA A 46 41.62 -7.93 0.70
CA ALA A 46 41.12 -7.02 1.73
C ALA A 46 41.58 -5.56 1.53
N GLY A 47 42.68 -5.35 0.82
CA GLY A 47 43.21 -4.02 0.49
C GLY A 47 42.78 -3.49 -0.88
N LEU A 48 41.94 -4.22 -1.61
CA LEU A 48 41.49 -3.87 -2.96
C LEU A 48 40.09 -3.28 -2.95
N VAL A 49 39.87 -2.26 -3.78
CA VAL A 49 38.51 -1.83 -4.12
C VAL A 49 38.09 -2.54 -5.40
N TRP A 50 37.15 -3.47 -5.26
CA TRP A 50 36.61 -4.25 -6.38
C TRP A 50 35.60 -3.40 -7.17
N PRO A 51 35.58 -3.48 -8.51
CA PRO A 51 34.65 -2.70 -9.32
C PRO A 51 33.19 -3.10 -9.04
N GLU A 52 32.33 -2.12 -8.82
CA GLU A 52 30.88 -2.31 -8.88
C GLU A 52 30.43 -2.51 -10.33
N ARG A 53 29.45 -3.38 -10.55
CA ARG A 53 28.97 -3.71 -11.89
C ARG A 53 28.15 -2.56 -12.48
N GLN A 54 28.82 -1.63 -13.13
CA GLN A 54 28.18 -0.65 -14.01
C GLN A 54 27.87 -1.30 -15.37
N ARG A 55 26.69 -0.99 -15.92
CA ARG A 55 26.17 -1.57 -17.19
C ARG A 55 27.06 -1.23 -18.41
N HIS A 56 27.88 -0.19 -18.32
CA HIS A 56 28.83 0.24 -19.34
C HIS A 56 30.14 0.69 -18.68
N GLY A 57 31.29 0.50 -19.35
CA GLY A 57 32.61 0.94 -18.87
C GLY A 57 33.60 -0.19 -18.62
N GLN A 58 34.90 0.14 -18.68
CA GLN A 58 36.01 -0.76 -18.33
C GLN A 58 35.90 -1.20 -16.87
N ARG A 59 36.30 -2.44 -16.55
CA ARG A 59 36.36 -2.89 -15.14
C ARG A 59 37.68 -2.43 -14.56
N GLN A 60 37.65 -1.89 -13.34
CA GLN A 60 38.82 -1.27 -12.73
C GLN A 60 38.97 -1.78 -11.29
N ILE A 61 40.11 -2.38 -10.98
CA ILE A 61 40.49 -2.74 -9.60
C ILE A 61 41.47 -1.70 -9.09
N LEU A 62 41.13 -1.01 -8.00
CA LEU A 62 42.03 -0.07 -7.35
C LEU A 62 42.96 -0.81 -6.38
N LEU A 63 44.26 -0.61 -6.55
CA LEU A 63 45.32 -1.15 -5.71
C LEU A 63 45.64 -0.21 -4.54
N PRO A 64 46.09 -0.73 -3.38
CA PRO A 64 46.59 0.10 -2.30
C PRO A 64 47.80 0.92 -2.78
N GLY A 65 47.84 2.20 -2.45
CA GLY A 65 48.88 3.11 -2.92
C GLY A 65 48.56 3.83 -4.24
N GLY A 66 47.33 3.72 -4.75
CA GLY A 66 46.83 4.55 -5.86
C GLY A 66 47.05 3.97 -7.26
N GLY A 67 47.57 2.75 -7.36
CA GLY A 67 47.65 2.03 -8.64
C GLY A 67 46.29 1.49 -9.08
N LEU A 68 46.16 1.19 -10.37
CA LEU A 68 44.91 0.72 -10.97
C LEU A 68 45.19 -0.43 -11.94
N LEU A 69 44.35 -1.45 -11.92
CA LEU A 69 44.27 -2.46 -12.98
C LEU A 69 43.00 -2.22 -13.78
N SER A 70 43.14 -1.91 -15.08
CA SER A 70 42.03 -1.72 -16.00
C SER A 70 41.85 -2.92 -16.91
N PHE A 71 40.61 -3.35 -17.09
CA PHE A 71 40.21 -4.45 -17.94
C PHE A 71 39.26 -3.94 -19.01
N SER A 72 39.68 -4.05 -20.27
CA SER A 72 38.92 -3.54 -21.42
C SER A 72 37.73 -4.43 -21.80
N ASP A 73 37.78 -5.73 -21.50
CA ASP A 73 36.69 -6.67 -21.75
C ASP A 73 35.93 -6.98 -20.44
N PRO A 74 34.73 -6.39 -20.23
CA PRO A 74 33.94 -6.61 -19.03
C PRO A 74 33.36 -8.03 -18.95
N VAL A 75 33.15 -8.71 -20.09
CA VAL A 75 32.61 -10.09 -20.11
C VAL A 75 33.69 -11.07 -19.69
N ALA A 76 34.92 -10.90 -20.21
CA ALA A 76 36.06 -11.71 -19.80
C ALA A 76 36.41 -11.52 -18.32
N PHE A 77 36.31 -10.29 -17.81
CA PHE A 77 36.48 -10.00 -16.38
C PHE A 77 35.42 -10.69 -15.52
N ASP A 78 34.13 -10.55 -15.86
CA ASP A 78 33.04 -11.16 -15.09
C ASP A 78 33.19 -12.71 -15.07
N ALA A 79 33.60 -13.33 -16.20
CA ALA A 79 33.87 -14.76 -16.29
C ALA A 79 35.09 -15.21 -15.46
N TRP A 80 36.19 -14.46 -15.53
CA TRP A 80 37.39 -14.69 -14.72
C TRP A 80 37.12 -14.55 -13.22
N ALA A 81 36.34 -13.54 -12.82
CA ALA A 81 35.95 -13.33 -11.43
C ALA A 81 35.10 -14.49 -10.88
N GLN A 82 34.16 -14.99 -11.68
CA GLN A 82 33.38 -16.19 -11.34
C GLN A 82 34.25 -17.44 -11.24
N ALA A 83 35.14 -17.68 -12.22
CA ALA A 83 36.06 -18.81 -12.22
C ALA A 83 37.07 -18.75 -11.04
N SER A 84 37.38 -17.55 -10.55
CA SER A 84 38.24 -17.30 -9.40
C SER A 84 37.50 -17.38 -8.05
N GLY A 85 36.25 -17.87 -8.02
CA GLY A 85 35.49 -18.07 -6.79
C GLY A 85 34.79 -16.81 -6.25
N ARG A 86 34.78 -15.70 -7.00
CA ARG A 86 34.07 -14.45 -6.66
C ARG A 86 32.80 -14.30 -7.50
N GLY A 87 31.99 -15.35 -7.52
CA GLY A 87 30.67 -15.32 -8.16
C GLY A 87 29.71 -14.36 -7.45
N GLU A 88 28.88 -13.67 -8.22
CA GLU A 88 27.88 -12.74 -7.68
C GLU A 88 26.84 -13.47 -6.81
N SER A 89 26.42 -12.83 -5.72
CA SER A 89 25.28 -13.29 -4.93
C SER A 89 24.02 -13.30 -5.80
N ALA A 90 23.19 -14.34 -5.69
CA ALA A 90 21.94 -14.49 -6.45
C ALA A 90 21.02 -13.26 -6.32
N VAL A 91 21.09 -12.56 -5.18
CA VAL A 91 20.35 -11.32 -4.90
C VAL A 91 20.71 -10.20 -5.89
N VAL A 92 21.99 -10.05 -6.24
CA VAL A 92 22.47 -9.01 -7.18
C VAL A 92 21.99 -9.32 -8.61
N ARG A 93 22.02 -10.60 -9.00
CA ARG A 93 21.48 -11.06 -10.28
C ARG A 93 19.97 -10.82 -10.39
N TRP A 94 19.23 -10.97 -9.28
CA TRP A 94 17.79 -10.74 -9.26
C TRP A 94 17.46 -9.26 -9.38
N GLN A 95 18.19 -8.41 -8.65
CA GLN A 95 18.04 -6.94 -8.70
C GLN A 95 18.34 -6.34 -10.08
N GLN A 96 19.21 -6.97 -10.88
CA GLN A 96 19.52 -6.52 -12.24
C GLN A 96 18.52 -7.00 -13.31
N SER A 97 17.51 -7.79 -12.95
CA SER A 97 16.54 -8.33 -13.91
C SER A 97 15.21 -7.56 -13.89
N TRP A 98 14.99 -6.77 -14.94
CA TRP A 98 13.74 -6.01 -15.10
C TRP A 98 12.49 -6.92 -15.13
N ARG A 99 12.63 -8.18 -15.55
CA ARG A 99 11.55 -9.17 -15.58
C ARG A 99 11.09 -9.54 -14.16
N LEU A 100 12.01 -9.75 -13.22
CA LEU A 100 11.65 -10.04 -11.83
C LEU A 100 11.10 -8.80 -11.13
N ALA A 101 11.60 -7.61 -11.46
CA ALA A 101 11.02 -6.36 -10.98
C ALA A 101 9.55 -6.21 -11.43
N LEU A 102 9.27 -6.47 -12.72
CA LEU A 102 7.91 -6.42 -13.26
C LEU A 102 7.00 -7.48 -12.62
N LEU A 103 7.49 -8.71 -12.45
CA LEU A 103 6.73 -9.78 -11.78
C LEU A 103 6.41 -9.41 -10.32
N SER A 104 7.37 -8.83 -9.59
CA SER A 104 7.17 -8.39 -8.20
C SER A 104 6.12 -7.28 -8.12
N LEU A 105 6.14 -6.34 -9.07
CA LEU A 105 5.13 -5.29 -9.16
C LEU A 105 3.74 -5.88 -9.43
N LEU A 106 3.63 -6.82 -10.38
CA LEU A 106 2.35 -7.48 -10.68
C LEU A 106 1.80 -8.25 -9.49
N LEU A 107 2.66 -8.99 -8.76
CA LEU A 107 2.27 -9.71 -7.55
C LEU A 107 1.84 -8.76 -6.43
N LEU A 108 2.53 -7.63 -6.26
CA LEU A 108 2.13 -6.60 -5.30
C LEU A 108 0.74 -6.04 -5.64
N VAL A 109 0.52 -5.66 -6.89
CA VAL A 109 -0.78 -5.13 -7.34
C VAL A 109 -1.87 -6.19 -7.18
N ALA A 110 -1.61 -7.44 -7.56
CA ALA A 110 -2.56 -8.54 -7.38
C ALA A 110 -2.87 -8.79 -5.90
N GLY A 111 -1.85 -8.75 -5.03
CA GLY A 111 -2.00 -8.89 -3.59
C GLY A 111 -2.82 -7.75 -2.96
N LEU A 112 -2.58 -6.51 -3.39
CA LEU A 112 -3.38 -5.36 -2.95
C LEU A 112 -4.83 -5.46 -3.45
N ALA A 113 -5.04 -5.83 -4.71
CA ALA A 113 -6.36 -6.05 -5.27
C ALA A 113 -7.11 -7.17 -4.53
N ALA A 114 -6.40 -8.26 -4.20
CA ALA A 114 -6.94 -9.37 -3.43
C ALA A 114 -7.29 -8.97 -2.00
N GLY A 115 -6.40 -8.24 -1.33
CA GLY A 115 -6.63 -7.71 0.02
C GLY A 115 -7.81 -6.75 0.07
N TYR A 116 -7.96 -5.89 -0.94
CA TYR A 116 -9.10 -4.98 -1.05
C TYR A 116 -10.41 -5.73 -1.35
N ARG A 117 -10.39 -6.67 -2.31
CA ARG A 117 -11.59 -7.36 -2.78
C ARG A 117 -12.11 -8.43 -1.81
N TRP A 118 -11.22 -9.06 -1.04
CA TRP A 118 -11.56 -10.18 -0.17
C TRP A 118 -11.11 -9.97 1.28
N GLY A 119 -9.94 -9.38 1.51
CA GLY A 119 -9.42 -9.17 2.86
C GLY A 119 -10.24 -8.16 3.67
N LEU A 120 -10.60 -7.02 3.07
CA LEU A 120 -11.43 -6.01 3.72
C LEU A 120 -12.83 -6.53 4.07
N PRO A 121 -13.62 -7.08 3.12
CA PRO A 121 -14.95 -7.61 3.43
C PRO A 121 -14.90 -8.68 4.51
N TRP A 122 -13.95 -9.61 4.41
CA TRP A 122 -13.77 -10.66 5.42
C TRP A 122 -13.47 -10.08 6.81
N ALA A 123 -12.64 -9.03 6.90
CA ALA A 123 -12.35 -8.38 8.17
C ALA A 123 -13.58 -7.68 8.75
N VAL A 124 -14.34 -6.96 7.91
CA VAL A 124 -15.58 -6.28 8.31
C VAL A 124 -16.59 -7.29 8.85
N ASP A 125 -16.88 -8.35 8.10
CA ASP A 125 -17.85 -9.40 8.48
C ASP A 125 -17.52 -10.06 9.83
N ARG A 126 -16.25 -10.07 10.24
CA ARG A 126 -15.81 -10.68 11.50
C ARG A 126 -15.73 -9.71 12.66
N THR A 127 -15.74 -8.41 12.39
CA THR A 127 -15.53 -7.37 13.41
C THR A 127 -16.75 -6.52 13.64
N VAL A 128 -17.73 -6.54 12.73
CA VAL A 128 -18.95 -5.73 12.84
C VAL A 128 -19.74 -6.04 14.12
N ASP A 129 -19.85 -7.31 14.50
CA ASP A 129 -20.54 -7.72 15.73
C ASP A 129 -19.80 -7.31 17.01
N ALA A 130 -18.51 -6.97 16.90
CA ALA A 130 -17.69 -6.49 18.02
C ALA A 130 -17.66 -4.96 18.09
N LEU A 131 -18.32 -4.25 17.17
CA LEU A 131 -18.34 -2.80 17.17
C LEU A 131 -19.14 -2.29 18.38
N PRO A 132 -18.58 -1.40 19.22
CA PRO A 132 -19.34 -0.82 20.32
C PRO A 132 -20.47 0.07 19.78
N VAL A 133 -21.65 -0.01 20.39
CA VAL A 133 -22.82 0.86 20.05
C VAL A 133 -22.45 2.35 20.03
N ALA A 134 -21.55 2.78 20.93
CA ALA A 134 -21.07 4.16 20.96
C ALA A 134 -20.28 4.57 19.71
N ALA A 135 -19.60 3.64 19.03
CA ALA A 135 -18.89 3.91 17.78
C ALA A 135 -19.88 4.11 16.63
N GLU A 136 -20.94 3.29 16.56
CA GLU A 136 -22.02 3.43 15.58
C GLU A 136 -22.73 4.77 15.73
N GLN A 137 -23.08 5.16 16.96
CA GLN A 137 -23.72 6.44 17.25
C GLN A 137 -22.87 7.63 16.81
N ARG A 138 -21.57 7.62 17.11
CA ARG A 138 -20.64 8.67 16.66
C ARG A 138 -20.56 8.75 15.14
N LEU A 139 -20.59 7.59 14.46
CA LEU A 139 -20.60 7.53 13.01
C LEU A 139 -21.90 8.12 12.45
N GLY A 140 -23.05 7.75 13.01
CA GLY A 140 -24.36 8.32 12.68
C GLY A 140 -24.41 9.83 12.83
N GLU A 141 -23.99 10.36 13.98
CA GLU A 141 -23.90 11.81 14.22
C GLU A 141 -22.97 12.53 13.25
N HIS A 142 -21.90 11.88 12.81
CA HIS A 142 -20.99 12.45 11.83
C HIS A 142 -21.63 12.49 10.44
N LEU A 143 -22.29 11.40 10.04
CA LEU A 143 -23.02 11.32 8.77
C LEU A 143 -24.15 12.35 8.75
N LEU A 144 -25.00 12.40 9.78
CA LEU A 144 -26.10 13.37 9.87
C LEU A 144 -25.59 14.81 9.70
N ARG A 145 -24.50 15.17 10.39
CA ARG A 145 -23.86 16.50 10.23
C ARG A 145 -23.28 16.74 8.84
N SER A 146 -22.85 15.70 8.13
CA SER A 146 -22.39 15.82 6.74
C SER A 146 -23.58 16.07 5.81
N PHE A 147 -24.68 15.33 5.98
CA PHE A 147 -25.91 15.53 5.23
C PHE A 147 -26.52 16.92 5.50
N ASP A 148 -26.57 17.37 6.75
CA ASP A 148 -27.04 18.71 7.16
C ASP A 148 -26.22 19.88 6.56
N LYS A 149 -25.00 19.62 6.05
CA LYS A 149 -24.18 20.66 5.40
C LYS A 149 -24.49 20.82 3.92
N ASP A 150 -24.59 19.70 3.22
CA ASP A 150 -24.55 19.69 1.76
C ASP A 150 -25.93 19.41 1.12
N TRP A 151 -26.84 18.75 1.84
CA TRP A 151 -28.07 18.22 1.25
C TRP A 151 -29.35 18.44 2.05
N LEU A 152 -29.27 18.54 3.38
CA LEU A 152 -30.44 18.74 4.26
C LEU A 152 -30.46 20.16 4.80
N GLN A 153 -31.67 20.69 4.94
CA GLN A 153 -31.96 21.98 5.57
C GLN A 153 -32.90 21.79 6.76
N PRO A 154 -33.00 22.77 7.67
CA PRO A 154 -34.03 22.76 8.70
C PRO A 154 -35.41 22.58 8.09
N SER A 155 -36.24 21.75 8.73
CA SER A 155 -37.62 21.51 8.28
C SER A 155 -38.45 22.79 8.27
N GLU A 156 -39.30 22.94 7.25
CA GLU A 156 -40.28 24.03 7.13
C GLU A 156 -41.59 23.72 7.90
N LEU A 157 -41.78 22.47 8.35
CA LEU A 157 -42.95 22.07 9.13
C LEU A 157 -42.97 22.77 10.48
N LYS A 158 -44.17 23.07 10.97
CA LYS A 158 -44.34 23.68 12.29
C LYS A 158 -43.83 22.73 13.37
N HIS A 159 -43.29 23.29 14.45
CA HIS A 159 -42.78 22.50 15.56
C HIS A 159 -43.82 21.51 16.11
N ASP A 160 -45.09 21.90 16.19
CA ASP A 160 -46.17 21.03 16.68
C ASP A 160 -46.42 19.83 15.74
N GLU A 161 -46.30 20.03 14.43
CA GLU A 161 -46.43 18.96 13.44
C GLU A 161 -45.25 17.99 13.54
N GLN A 162 -44.04 18.52 13.68
CA GLN A 162 -42.84 17.70 13.90
C GLN A 162 -42.95 16.86 15.18
N GLN A 163 -43.44 17.46 16.26
CA GLN A 163 -43.66 16.74 17.53
C GLN A 163 -44.74 15.67 17.40
N ALA A 164 -45.82 15.93 16.66
CA ALA A 164 -46.87 14.95 16.42
C ALA A 164 -46.32 13.70 15.72
N TRP A 165 -45.45 13.86 14.70
CA TRP A 165 -44.79 12.74 14.03
C TRP A 165 -43.82 11.99 14.95
N ARG A 166 -43.01 12.71 15.74
CA ARG A 166 -42.10 12.10 16.73
C ARG A 166 -42.86 11.29 17.76
N GLN A 167 -44.00 11.80 18.23
CA GLN A 167 -44.87 11.07 19.18
C GLN A 167 -45.51 9.84 18.55
N ARG A 168 -46.02 9.94 17.31
CA ARG A 168 -46.59 8.80 16.59
C ARG A 168 -45.56 7.68 16.42
N TRP A 169 -44.33 8.04 16.06
CA TRP A 169 -43.22 7.09 15.95
C TRP A 169 -42.86 6.46 17.30
N ALA A 170 -42.74 7.26 18.36
CA ALA A 170 -42.46 6.75 19.71
C ALA A 170 -43.53 5.74 20.19
N GLN A 171 -44.80 6.01 19.90
CA GLN A 171 -45.90 5.08 20.21
C GLN A 171 -45.83 3.80 19.37
N ALA A 172 -45.40 3.88 18.10
CA ALA A 172 -45.20 2.70 17.27
C ALA A 172 -44.06 1.81 17.81
N LEU A 173 -42.92 2.41 18.17
CA LEU A 173 -41.80 1.71 18.79
C LEU A 173 -42.19 1.06 20.12
N GLN A 174 -42.93 1.78 20.97
CA GLN A 174 -43.40 1.23 22.25
C GLN A 174 -44.27 -0.02 22.04
N ARG A 175 -45.25 0.06 21.14
CA ARG A 175 -46.10 -1.10 20.79
C ARG A 175 -45.29 -2.27 20.25
N ALA A 176 -44.28 -2.01 19.42
CA ALA A 176 -43.41 -3.05 18.87
C ALA A 176 -42.57 -3.74 19.97
N ARG A 177 -42.06 -2.97 20.95
CA ARG A 177 -41.35 -3.52 22.12
C ARG A 177 -42.26 -4.38 23.00
N GLU A 178 -43.47 -3.92 23.25
CA GLU A 178 -44.47 -4.65 24.05
C GLU A 178 -44.94 -5.95 23.38
N ALA A 179 -44.95 -6.00 22.05
CA ALA A 179 -45.33 -7.19 21.29
C ALA A 179 -44.31 -8.35 21.38
N GLY A 180 -43.14 -8.15 22.02
CA GLY A 180 -42.17 -9.21 22.28
C GLY A 180 -41.41 -9.71 21.05
N GLY A 181 -41.25 -8.86 20.03
CA GLY A 181 -40.49 -9.16 18.81
C GLY A 181 -38.96 -9.16 19.03
N LEU A 182 -38.21 -9.01 17.93
CA LEU A 182 -36.76 -8.86 17.98
C LEU A 182 -36.37 -7.69 18.91
N PRO A 183 -35.25 -7.81 19.67
CA PRO A 183 -34.77 -6.72 20.50
C PRO A 183 -34.46 -5.50 19.62
N LEU A 184 -35.25 -4.45 19.79
CA LEU A 184 -35.05 -3.18 19.12
C LEU A 184 -33.95 -2.40 19.83
N PRO A 185 -33.04 -1.72 19.09
CA PRO A 185 -32.15 -0.72 19.64
C PRO A 185 -32.84 0.22 20.63
N GLU A 186 -32.10 0.60 21.67
CA GLU A 186 -32.58 1.54 22.70
C GLU A 186 -33.02 2.88 22.09
N ARG A 187 -32.28 3.33 21.07
CA ARG A 187 -32.49 4.63 20.42
C ARG A 187 -32.87 4.45 18.95
N PHE A 188 -34.07 4.92 18.62
CA PHE A 188 -34.52 5.18 17.25
C PHE A 188 -35.13 6.57 17.20
N GLU A 189 -34.41 7.54 16.67
CA GLU A 189 -34.83 8.94 16.64
C GLU A 189 -35.07 9.40 15.20
N ILE A 190 -36.24 9.98 14.94
CA ILE A 190 -36.54 10.58 13.64
C ILE A 190 -36.09 12.04 13.58
N HIS A 191 -35.45 12.40 12.47
CA HIS A 191 -35.00 13.74 12.12
C HIS A 191 -35.78 14.21 10.92
N ILE A 192 -36.70 15.14 11.17
CA ILE A 192 -37.48 15.77 10.10
C ILE A 192 -36.64 16.91 9.53
N ARG A 193 -36.47 16.92 8.21
CA ARG A 193 -35.59 17.84 7.48
C ARG A 193 -36.21 18.23 6.15
N ASP A 194 -35.82 19.37 5.60
CA ASP A 194 -36.06 19.63 4.19
C ASP A 194 -34.91 19.05 3.36
N GLY A 195 -35.25 18.19 2.40
CA GLY A 195 -34.29 17.60 1.45
C GLY A 195 -34.10 18.44 0.17
N GLY A 196 -34.85 19.53 0.05
CA GLY A 196 -34.88 20.38 -1.13
C GLY A 196 -35.09 19.59 -2.42
N LYS A 197 -34.55 20.12 -3.53
CA LYS A 197 -34.58 19.43 -4.83
C LYS A 197 -33.54 18.32 -4.97
N ALA A 198 -32.52 18.31 -4.10
CA ALA A 198 -31.41 17.38 -4.20
C ALA A 198 -31.82 15.96 -3.73
N LEU A 199 -32.50 15.87 -2.59
CA LEU A 199 -33.01 14.60 -2.05
C LEU A 199 -34.48 14.37 -2.40
N GLY A 200 -35.30 15.42 -2.43
CA GLY A 200 -36.75 15.29 -2.68
C GLY A 200 -37.49 14.48 -1.59
N PRO A 201 -38.62 13.85 -1.93
CA PRO A 201 -39.36 12.96 -1.02
C PRO A 201 -38.54 11.70 -0.71
N ASN A 202 -38.03 11.58 0.51
CA ASN A 202 -37.17 10.46 0.90
C ASN A 202 -37.19 10.22 2.42
N ALA A 203 -36.77 9.02 2.82
CA ALA A 203 -36.41 8.66 4.18
C ALA A 203 -35.20 7.71 4.16
N PHE A 204 -34.34 7.77 5.17
CA PHE A 204 -33.20 6.86 5.27
C PHE A 204 -32.69 6.72 6.71
N ALA A 205 -32.26 5.51 7.09
CA ALA A 205 -31.62 5.25 8.37
C ALA A 205 -30.10 5.49 8.34
N LEU A 206 -29.57 5.99 9.46
CA LEU A 206 -28.16 6.16 9.75
C LEU A 206 -27.72 5.19 10.87
N PRO A 207 -26.42 4.83 10.92
CA PRO A 207 -25.86 4.05 12.02
C PRO A 207 -26.20 4.66 13.38
N GLY A 208 -26.45 3.83 14.39
CA GLY A 208 -26.79 4.30 15.74
C GLY A 208 -28.26 4.71 15.95
N GLY A 209 -29.12 4.47 14.96
CA GLY A 209 -30.58 4.55 15.10
C GLY A 209 -31.20 5.90 14.77
N ASP A 210 -30.48 6.80 14.09
CA ASP A 210 -31.05 8.04 13.59
C ASP A 210 -31.71 7.80 12.23
N ILE A 211 -32.98 8.19 12.05
CA ILE A 211 -33.71 8.05 10.80
C ILE A 211 -34.05 9.46 10.30
N VAL A 212 -33.66 9.80 9.07
CA VAL A 212 -34.01 11.08 8.46
C VAL A 212 -35.27 10.89 7.61
N ILE A 213 -36.23 11.80 7.72
CA ILE A 213 -37.42 11.84 6.86
C ILE A 213 -37.61 13.26 6.32
N THR A 214 -37.88 13.39 5.02
CA THR A 214 -38.01 14.70 4.39
C THR A 214 -39.42 15.27 4.47
N ASP A 215 -39.51 16.60 4.58
CA ASP A 215 -40.78 17.34 4.53
C ASP A 215 -41.58 17.03 3.26
N ALA A 216 -40.88 16.88 2.13
CA ALA A 216 -41.49 16.52 0.86
C ALA A 216 -42.15 15.13 0.89
N LEU A 217 -41.59 14.16 1.63
CA LEU A 217 -42.23 12.85 1.81
C LEU A 217 -43.47 12.95 2.71
N LEU A 218 -43.37 13.69 3.81
CA LEU A 218 -44.50 13.93 4.71
C LEU A 218 -45.64 14.66 4.01
N ALA A 219 -45.32 15.62 3.12
CA ALA A 219 -46.30 16.34 2.32
C ALA A 219 -46.94 15.44 1.25
N LEU A 220 -46.16 14.54 0.63
CA LEU A 220 -46.65 13.59 -0.36
C LEU A 220 -47.64 12.59 0.26
N LEU A 221 -47.39 12.15 1.50
CA LEU A 221 -48.20 11.17 2.22
C LEU A 221 -49.07 11.81 3.32
N LYS A 222 -49.39 13.09 3.20
CA LYS A 222 -50.11 13.86 4.24
C LYS A 222 -51.45 13.24 4.66
N ASP A 223 -52.13 12.59 3.70
CA ASP A 223 -53.46 11.98 3.89
C ASP A 223 -53.36 10.49 4.27
N GLU A 224 -52.14 9.92 4.28
CA GLU A 224 -51.87 8.50 4.55
C GLU A 224 -50.80 8.33 5.65
N PRO A 225 -51.09 8.72 6.89
CA PRO A 225 -50.08 8.72 7.95
C PRO A 225 -49.60 7.32 8.35
N ASP A 226 -50.36 6.28 8.04
CA ASP A 226 -49.92 4.89 8.22
C ASP A 226 -48.92 4.45 7.14
N ALA A 227 -48.97 5.04 5.94
CA ALA A 227 -47.95 4.83 4.92
C ALA A 227 -46.60 5.41 5.36
N VAL A 228 -46.60 6.60 5.99
CA VAL A 228 -45.39 7.19 6.59
C VAL A 228 -44.80 6.26 7.66
N MET A 229 -45.63 5.69 8.54
CA MET A 229 -45.15 4.74 9.56
C MET A 229 -44.60 3.46 8.93
N THR A 230 -45.17 3.02 7.81
CA THR A 230 -44.68 1.86 7.06
C THR A 230 -43.30 2.12 6.47
N VAL A 231 -43.07 3.32 5.91
CA VAL A 231 -41.74 3.73 5.44
C VAL A 231 -40.75 3.76 6.61
N LEU A 232 -41.09 4.44 7.70
CA LEU A 232 -40.19 4.50 8.88
C LEU A 232 -39.90 3.14 9.50
N ALA A 233 -40.82 2.17 9.41
CA ALA A 233 -40.60 0.81 9.89
C ALA A 233 -39.76 -0.04 8.93
N HIS A 234 -39.66 0.37 7.65
CA HIS A 234 -38.79 -0.29 6.67
C HIS A 234 -37.33 0.14 6.82
N GLU A 235 -37.11 1.43 7.09
CA GLU A 235 -35.79 2.02 7.37
C GLU A 235 -35.18 1.52 8.69
#